data_AF-A0A151LV66-F1
#
_entry.id   AF-A0A151LV66-F1
#
_cell.length_a   1.000
_cell.length_b   1.000
_cell.length_c   1.000
_cell.angle_alpha   90.00
_cell.angle_beta   90.00
_cell.angle_gamma   90.00
#
_symmetry.space_group_name_H-M   'P 1'
#
loop_
_entity.id
_entity.type
_entity.pdbx_description
1 polymer ?
#
loop_
_entity_poly.entity_id
_entity_poly.type
_entity_poly.pdbx_seq_one_letter_code
_entity_poly.pdbx_strand_id
1 'polypeptide(L)'
;QSYPFLKKNMPKVDIFSEEHISKCALSVFDKEKGNWFVIDATNKSVGSLAVCISKLLQGKYRVDYNPNKVNSSSVIVVNAIHVKFYGHTWDTKIYKFPRKSHSKSHKILTCKTVFARNPSMILNLAVKRMLPNNRLRQIFYRKLYVYPGALHPHWGIPQVVVPKKNVVKKEEQQDMKAFTIL
;
A
#
# COMPACT_ATOMS: atom_id res chain seq x y z
N GLN A 1 -1.67 9.78 34.97
CA GLN A 1 -0.94 8.61 34.45
C GLN A 1 -1.73 7.36 34.84
N SER A 2 -2.20 6.57 33.88
CA SER A 2 -2.82 5.28 34.19
C SER A 2 -1.70 4.27 34.49
N TYR A 3 -1.70 3.70 35.70
CA TYR A 3 -0.82 2.59 36.03
C TYR A 3 -1.45 1.27 35.56
N PRO A 4 -0.66 0.28 35.12
CA PRO A 4 -1.17 -1.06 34.85
C PRO A 4 -1.75 -1.66 36.15
N PHE A 5 -2.73 -2.55 36.00
CA PHE A 5 -3.39 -3.23 37.11
C PHE A 5 -2.35 -3.94 38.01
N LEU A 6 -2.51 -3.86 39.33
CA LEU A 6 -1.70 -4.63 40.28
C LEU A 6 -1.79 -6.13 39.94
N LYS A 7 -0.70 -6.89 40.06
CA LYS A 7 -0.65 -8.35 39.76
C LYS A 7 -1.80 -9.15 40.37
N LYS A 8 -2.28 -8.75 41.55
CA LYS A 8 -3.42 -9.37 42.26
C LYS A 8 -4.79 -9.14 41.61
N ASN A 9 -4.92 -8.11 40.78
CA ASN A 9 -6.14 -7.73 40.04
C ASN A 9 -6.05 -8.11 38.55
N MET A 10 -5.02 -8.84 38.14
CA MET A 10 -4.94 -9.38 36.79
C MET A 10 -5.99 -10.51 36.69
N PRO A 11 -6.83 -10.54 35.64
CA PRO A 11 -7.74 -11.67 35.46
C PRO A 11 -6.91 -12.95 35.39
N LYS A 12 -7.15 -13.89 36.30
CA LYS A 12 -6.53 -15.21 36.26
C LYS A 12 -7.12 -15.95 35.07
N VAL A 13 -6.26 -16.46 34.19
CA VAL A 13 -6.65 -17.40 33.15
C VAL A 13 -6.86 -18.74 33.86
N ASP A 14 -8.09 -19.28 33.84
CA ASP A 14 -8.37 -20.59 34.43
C ASP A 14 -7.57 -21.67 33.69
N ILE A 15 -7.07 -22.67 34.42
CA ILE A 15 -6.22 -23.75 33.87
C ILE A 15 -6.94 -24.57 32.78
N PHE A 16 -8.27 -24.60 32.83
CA PHE A 16 -9.14 -25.25 31.84
C PHE A 16 -9.76 -24.28 30.82
N SER A 17 -9.46 -22.97 30.91
CA SER A 17 -9.96 -22.03 29.91
C SER A 17 -9.21 -22.19 28.60
N GLU A 18 -9.94 -22.33 27.49
CA GLU A 18 -9.35 -22.21 26.17
C GLU A 18 -8.71 -20.83 26.03
N GLU A 19 -7.58 -20.73 25.33
CA GLU A 19 -6.97 -19.43 25.02
C GLU A 19 -8.04 -18.52 24.41
N HIS A 20 -8.05 -17.25 24.83
CA HIS A 20 -8.96 -16.25 24.29
C HIS A 20 -8.63 -15.99 22.82
N ILE A 21 -9.15 -16.83 21.92
CA ILE A 21 -9.21 -16.53 20.51
C ILE A 21 -10.29 -15.47 20.38
N SER A 22 -9.89 -14.23 20.13
CA SER A 22 -10.82 -13.18 19.73
C SER A 22 -11.68 -13.76 18.60
N LYS A 23 -12.97 -14.04 18.86
CA LYS A 23 -13.94 -14.41 17.84
C LYS A 23 -14.19 -13.16 17.01
N CYS A 24 -13.22 -12.81 16.18
CA CYS A 24 -13.31 -11.72 15.24
C CYS A 24 -14.48 -12.04 14.32
N ALA A 25 -15.50 -11.19 14.33
CA ALA A 25 -16.60 -11.25 13.39
C ALA A 25 -16.06 -11.01 11.97
N LEU A 26 -15.58 -12.06 11.31
CA LEU A 26 -15.33 -12.11 9.88
C LEU A 26 -15.66 -13.50 9.35
N SER A 27 -16.44 -13.51 8.27
CA SER A 27 -16.92 -14.68 7.55
C SER A 27 -15.76 -15.64 7.21
N VAL A 28 -15.92 -16.90 7.60
CA VAL A 28 -15.01 -18.03 7.32
C VAL A 28 -14.57 -18.07 5.83
N PHE A 29 -15.38 -17.54 4.92
CA PHE A 29 -15.15 -17.46 3.48
C PHE A 29 -13.92 -16.66 3.03
N ASP A 30 -13.42 -15.70 3.82
CA ASP A 30 -12.33 -14.79 3.40
C ASP A 30 -10.92 -15.25 3.85
N LYS A 31 -10.85 -16.40 4.53
CA LYS A 31 -9.60 -16.89 5.14
C LYS A 31 -8.61 -17.48 4.13
N GLU A 32 -9.09 -18.09 3.05
CA GLU A 32 -8.24 -18.89 2.14
C GLU A 32 -7.94 -18.19 0.81
N LYS A 33 -8.93 -17.58 0.16
CA LYS A 33 -8.79 -17.11 -1.23
C LYS A 33 -8.16 -15.72 -1.38
N GLY A 34 -8.31 -14.85 -0.38
CA GLY A 34 -7.71 -13.51 -0.35
C GLY A 34 -8.29 -12.54 -1.40
N ASN A 35 -8.51 -11.30 -0.99
CA ASN A 35 -9.10 -10.28 -1.87
C ASN A 35 -8.12 -9.74 -2.91
N TRP A 36 -8.63 -9.46 -4.11
CA TRP A 36 -7.91 -8.72 -5.16
C TRP A 36 -8.33 -7.26 -5.12
N PHE A 37 -7.39 -6.36 -4.82
CA PHE A 37 -7.66 -4.94 -4.76
C PHE A 37 -7.29 -4.26 -6.07
N VAL A 38 -8.13 -3.37 -6.57
CA VAL A 38 -7.82 -2.50 -7.71
C VAL A 38 -7.74 -1.06 -7.23
N ILE A 39 -6.63 -0.40 -7.58
CA ILE A 39 -6.35 0.99 -7.20
C ILE A 39 -6.04 1.79 -8.45
N ASP A 40 -6.81 2.87 -8.64
CA ASP A 40 -6.50 3.87 -9.66
C ASP A 40 -5.42 4.84 -9.15
N ALA A 41 -4.32 4.95 -9.91
CA ALA A 41 -3.18 5.78 -9.58
C ALA A 41 -3.28 7.22 -10.10
N THR A 42 -4.36 7.57 -10.81
CA THR A 42 -4.56 8.92 -11.37
C THR A 42 -4.48 10.01 -10.30
N ASN A 43 -3.64 11.02 -10.54
CA ASN A 43 -3.46 12.17 -9.66
C ASN A 43 -3.04 11.82 -8.22
N LYS A 44 -2.53 10.62 -7.96
CA LYS A 44 -2.04 10.20 -6.64
C LYS A 44 -0.56 10.49 -6.49
N SER A 45 -0.12 10.82 -5.29
CA SER A 45 1.32 10.94 -5.01
C SER A 45 1.94 9.56 -4.84
N VAL A 46 3.12 9.34 -5.44
CA VAL A 46 3.81 8.03 -5.41
C VAL A 46 3.96 7.49 -3.98
N GLY A 47 4.40 8.35 -3.05
CA GLY A 47 4.65 7.96 -1.66
C GLY A 47 3.38 7.54 -0.92
N SER A 48 2.34 8.36 -0.98
CA SER A 48 1.06 8.07 -0.31
C SER A 48 0.42 6.79 -0.86
N LEU A 49 0.44 6.66 -2.19
CA LEU A 49 -0.07 5.47 -2.87
C LEU A 49 0.73 4.21 -2.46
N ALA A 50 2.06 4.29 -2.39
CA ALA A 50 2.90 3.17 -1.99
C ALA A 50 2.66 2.72 -0.53
N VAL A 51 2.38 3.65 0.38
CA VAL A 51 2.02 3.32 1.78
C VAL A 51 0.67 2.61 1.86
N CYS A 52 -0.31 3.04 1.07
CA CYS A 52 -1.61 2.38 1.00
C CYS A 52 -1.47 0.95 0.46
N ILE A 53 -0.76 0.80 -0.66
CA ILE A 53 -0.48 -0.52 -1.28
C ILE A 53 0.24 -1.45 -0.30
N SER A 54 1.27 -0.96 0.41
CA SER A 54 2.05 -1.80 1.31
C SER A 54 1.21 -2.31 2.50
N LYS A 55 0.26 -1.52 3.00
CA LYS A 55 -0.68 -1.93 4.05
C LYS A 55 -1.65 -3.02 3.55
N LEU A 56 -2.15 -2.89 2.33
CA LEU A 56 -3.03 -3.89 1.70
C LEU A 56 -2.30 -5.21 1.47
N LEU A 57 -1.09 -5.17 0.90
CA LEU A 57 -0.26 -6.36 0.68
C LEU A 57 0.07 -7.09 1.99
N GLN A 58 0.42 -6.35 3.04
CA GLN A 58 0.69 -6.93 4.36
C GLN A 58 -0.57 -7.43 5.07
N GLY A 59 -1.76 -7.00 4.65
CA GLY A 59 -3.01 -7.35 5.33
C GLY A 59 -3.25 -6.56 6.62
N LYS A 60 -2.60 -5.41 6.82
CA LYS A 60 -2.73 -4.58 8.04
C LYS A 60 -4.12 -4.00 8.26
N TYR A 61 -5.00 -4.09 7.26
CA TYR A 61 -6.40 -3.69 7.36
C TYR A 61 -7.27 -4.79 8.00
N ARG A 62 -6.78 -6.03 8.05
CA ARG A 62 -7.48 -7.16 8.69
C ARG A 62 -7.15 -7.17 10.18
N VAL A 63 -8.12 -7.58 10.97
CA VAL A 63 -7.94 -7.81 12.41
C VAL A 63 -7.02 -9.01 12.66
N ASP A 64 -7.06 -10.02 11.78
CA ASP A 64 -6.22 -11.24 11.84
C ASP A 64 -4.75 -11.01 11.40
N TYR A 65 -4.27 -9.77 11.37
CA TYR A 65 -2.93 -9.46 10.88
C TYR A 65 -1.85 -10.12 11.75
N ASN A 66 -1.02 -10.96 11.14
CA ASN A 66 0.16 -11.54 11.76
C ASN A 66 1.42 -11.13 10.97
N PRO A 67 2.42 -10.48 11.61
CA PRO A 67 3.63 -10.01 10.92
C PRO A 67 4.49 -11.15 10.32
N ASN A 68 4.36 -12.37 10.84
CA ASN A 68 5.14 -13.53 10.42
C ASN A 68 4.44 -14.36 9.33
N LYS A 69 3.19 -14.05 8.99
CA LYS A 69 2.40 -14.77 7.99
C LYS A 69 2.18 -13.91 6.74
N VAL A 70 2.20 -14.56 5.58
CA VAL A 70 1.87 -13.90 4.31
C VAL A 70 0.35 -13.85 4.16
N ASN A 71 -0.19 -12.65 3.91
CA ASN A 71 -1.60 -12.46 3.55
C ASN A 71 -1.89 -12.98 2.14
N SER A 72 -3.06 -13.55 1.90
CA SER A 72 -3.47 -14.10 0.60
C SER A 72 -3.78 -13.03 -0.46
N SER A 73 -4.12 -11.80 -0.05
CA SER A 73 -4.54 -10.70 -0.95
C SER A 73 -3.50 -10.25 -1.98
N SER A 74 -4.00 -9.80 -3.13
CA SER A 74 -3.20 -9.21 -4.22
C SER A 74 -3.65 -7.79 -4.52
N VAL A 75 -2.75 -6.97 -5.07
CA VAL A 75 -3.05 -5.57 -5.39
C VAL A 75 -2.69 -5.29 -6.85
N ILE A 76 -3.66 -4.82 -7.61
CA ILE A 76 -3.53 -4.31 -8.96
C ILE A 76 -3.60 -2.79 -8.91
N VAL A 77 -2.62 -2.15 -9.55
CA VAL A 77 -2.57 -0.70 -9.73
C VAL A 77 -2.69 -0.40 -11.22
N VAL A 78 -3.63 0.46 -11.58
CA VAL A 78 -3.83 0.94 -12.95
C VAL A 78 -3.44 2.41 -13.08
N ASN A 79 -3.27 2.88 -14.32
CA ASN A 79 -2.95 4.27 -14.63
C ASN A 79 -1.65 4.78 -13.99
N ALA A 80 -0.63 3.93 -13.89
CA ALA A 80 0.66 4.31 -13.30
C ALA A 80 1.39 5.46 -14.05
N ILE A 81 0.97 5.77 -15.28
CA ILE A 81 1.45 6.96 -16.03
C ILE A 81 0.97 8.27 -15.36
N HIS A 82 -0.20 8.29 -14.74
CA HIS A 82 -0.82 9.51 -14.22
C HIS A 82 -0.45 9.83 -12.77
N VAL A 83 0.66 9.25 -12.30
CA VAL A 83 1.11 9.40 -10.92
C VAL A 83 1.90 10.70 -10.76
N LYS A 84 1.71 11.38 -9.63
CA LYS A 84 2.30 12.69 -9.35
C LYS A 84 3.49 12.59 -8.40
N PHE A 85 4.49 13.40 -8.68
CA PHE A 85 5.45 13.88 -7.69
C PHE A 85 5.21 15.37 -7.46
N TYR A 86 5.50 15.85 -6.26
CA TYR A 86 5.43 17.26 -5.92
C TYR A 86 6.80 17.93 -6.08
N GLY A 87 6.78 19.24 -6.39
CA GLY A 87 7.97 20.07 -6.54
C GLY A 87 8.95 19.56 -7.59
N HIS A 88 10.24 19.77 -7.35
CA HIS A 88 11.34 19.43 -8.28
C HIS A 88 11.79 17.96 -8.20
N THR A 89 11.00 17.09 -7.55
CA THR A 89 11.36 15.68 -7.30
C THR A 89 11.57 14.90 -8.59
N TRP A 90 10.90 15.28 -9.69
CA TRP A 90 11.11 14.66 -11.00
C TRP A 90 12.55 14.78 -11.50
N ASP A 91 13.21 15.89 -11.19
CA ASP A 91 14.58 16.17 -11.62
C ASP A 91 15.61 15.69 -10.61
N THR A 92 15.35 15.92 -9.32
CA THR A 92 16.32 15.65 -8.25
C THR A 92 16.36 14.18 -7.82
N LYS A 93 15.26 13.42 -8.01
CA LYS A 93 15.20 12.05 -7.52
C LYS A 93 16.00 11.11 -8.41
N ILE A 94 16.96 10.44 -7.79
CA ILE A 94 17.89 9.51 -8.45
C ILE A 94 17.60 8.07 -8.04
N TYR A 95 17.58 7.18 -9.04
CA TYR A 95 17.49 5.74 -8.89
C TYR A 95 18.83 5.08 -9.22
N LYS A 96 19.29 4.21 -8.32
CA LYS A 96 20.53 3.43 -8.47
C LYS A 96 20.19 1.98 -8.74
N PHE A 97 20.69 1.42 -9.84
CA PHE A 97 20.52 0.03 -10.22
C PHE A 97 21.85 -0.73 -10.13
N PRO A 98 21.88 -1.90 -9.48
CA PRO A 98 23.09 -2.73 -9.45
C PRO A 98 23.40 -3.23 -10.87
N ARG A 99 24.69 -3.31 -11.19
CA ARG A 99 25.18 -3.94 -12.43
C ARG A 99 25.63 -5.37 -12.11
N LYS A 100 25.61 -6.26 -13.10
CA LYS A 100 26.02 -7.67 -12.94
C LYS A 100 27.50 -7.85 -12.56
N SER A 101 28.36 -6.91 -12.94
CA SER A 101 29.81 -6.97 -12.72
C SER A 101 30.19 -6.30 -11.41
N HIS A 102 30.92 -7.01 -10.54
CA HIS A 102 31.32 -6.53 -9.21
C HIS A 102 32.13 -5.21 -9.26
N SER A 103 32.98 -5.03 -10.27
CA SER A 103 33.84 -3.84 -10.41
C SER A 103 33.16 -2.63 -11.09
N LYS A 104 31.88 -2.72 -11.48
CA LYS A 104 31.19 -1.62 -12.17
C LYS A 104 30.31 -0.82 -11.22
N SER A 105 30.46 0.50 -11.25
CA SER A 105 29.58 1.41 -10.51
C SER A 105 28.11 1.21 -10.86
N HIS A 106 27.23 1.49 -9.89
CA HIS A 106 25.78 1.43 -10.07
C HIS A 106 25.35 2.25 -11.28
N LYS A 107 24.35 1.76 -12.03
CA LYS A 107 23.71 2.56 -13.08
C LYS A 107 22.80 3.58 -12.41
N ILE A 108 23.15 4.84 -12.51
CA ILE A 108 22.44 5.98 -11.93
C ILE A 108 21.49 6.54 -13.00
N LEU A 109 20.20 6.66 -12.67
CA LEU A 109 19.17 7.17 -13.57
C LEU A 109 18.32 8.21 -12.81
N THR A 110 17.94 9.30 -13.47
CA THR A 110 16.99 10.27 -12.91
C THR A 110 15.56 9.73 -12.99
N CYS A 111 14.67 10.28 -12.16
CA CYS A 111 13.27 9.88 -12.12
C CYS A 111 12.59 10.00 -13.49
N LYS A 112 12.82 11.12 -14.21
CA LYS A 112 12.34 11.32 -15.58
C LYS A 112 12.76 10.19 -16.53
N THR A 113 14.03 9.78 -16.50
CA THR A 113 14.52 8.70 -17.39
C THR A 113 13.95 7.32 -17.04
N VAL A 114 13.72 7.05 -15.75
CA VAL A 114 13.05 5.81 -15.32
C VAL A 114 11.60 5.82 -15.79
N PHE A 115 10.90 6.94 -15.62
CA PHE A 115 9.51 7.11 -16.02
C PHE A 115 9.31 6.92 -17.51
N ALA A 116 10.15 7.56 -18.34
CA ALA A 116 10.09 7.45 -19.80
C ALA A 116 10.28 6.01 -20.30
N ARG A 117 11.12 5.21 -19.61
CA ARG A 117 11.33 3.80 -19.98
C ARG A 117 10.22 2.88 -19.49
N ASN A 118 9.86 3.01 -18.21
CA ASN A 118 8.84 2.18 -17.59
C ASN A 118 8.22 2.95 -16.40
N PRO A 119 7.04 3.56 -16.58
CA PRO A 119 6.39 4.35 -15.53
C PRO A 119 5.99 3.48 -14.33
N SER A 120 5.58 2.22 -14.57
CA SER A 120 5.24 1.26 -13.50
C SER A 120 6.42 0.95 -12.58
N MET A 121 7.67 1.12 -13.05
CA MET A 121 8.87 0.84 -12.27
C MET A 121 8.99 1.74 -11.03
N ILE A 122 8.50 2.98 -11.13
CA ILE A 122 8.57 3.96 -10.03
C ILE A 122 7.75 3.47 -8.83
N LEU A 123 6.52 3.05 -9.08
CA LEU A 123 5.62 2.50 -8.06
C LEU A 123 6.16 1.19 -7.50
N ASN A 124 6.65 0.30 -8.37
CA ASN A 124 7.28 -0.95 -7.97
C ASN A 124 8.43 -0.75 -6.99
N LEU A 125 9.35 0.17 -7.30
CA LEU A 125 10.49 0.49 -6.43
C LEU A 125 10.06 1.16 -5.13
N ALA A 126 9.05 2.03 -5.18
CA ALA A 126 8.51 2.68 -3.99
C ALA A 126 7.88 1.65 -3.04
N VAL A 127 6.99 0.78 -3.55
CA VAL A 127 6.33 -0.25 -2.73
C VAL A 127 7.34 -1.26 -2.20
N LYS A 128 8.30 -1.71 -3.01
CA LYS A 128 9.35 -2.64 -2.57
C LYS A 128 10.14 -2.11 -1.38
N ARG A 129 10.36 -0.79 -1.30
CA ARG A 129 11.03 -0.12 -0.18
C ARG A 129 10.13 0.10 1.04
N MET A 130 8.81 0.07 0.87
CA MET A 130 7.83 0.18 1.97
C MET A 130 7.51 -1.18 2.63
N LEU A 131 7.90 -2.30 2.00
CA LEU A 131 7.73 -3.64 2.55
C LEU A 131 8.87 -3.98 3.53
N PRO A 132 8.60 -4.81 4.57
CA PRO A 132 9.62 -5.19 5.55
C PRO A 132 10.81 -5.90 4.88
N ASN A 133 12.03 -5.61 5.31
CA ASN A 133 13.24 -6.23 4.75
C ASN A 133 13.47 -7.65 5.31
N ASN A 134 12.60 -8.59 4.93
CA ASN A 134 12.69 -10.00 5.33
C ASN A 134 12.48 -10.94 4.12
N ARG A 135 12.50 -12.27 4.35
CA ARG A 135 12.21 -13.27 3.30
C ARG A 135 10.80 -13.12 2.73
N LEU A 136 9.82 -12.71 3.55
CA LEU A 136 8.44 -12.47 3.13
C LEU A 136 8.31 -11.32 2.12
N ARG A 137 9.26 -10.38 2.10
CA ARG A 137 9.26 -9.22 1.19
C ARG A 137 9.02 -9.61 -0.25
N GLN A 138 9.71 -10.64 -0.72
CA GLN A 138 9.61 -11.08 -2.11
C GLN A 138 8.25 -11.71 -2.40
N ILE A 139 7.66 -12.37 -1.41
CA ILE A 139 6.34 -12.99 -1.53
C ILE A 139 5.26 -11.89 -1.64
N PHE A 140 5.30 -10.87 -0.78
CA PHE A 140 4.41 -9.72 -0.89
C PHE A 140 4.60 -8.99 -2.23
N TYR A 141 5.85 -8.80 -2.65
CA TYR A 141 6.17 -8.09 -3.88
C TYR A 141 5.65 -8.81 -5.12
N ARG A 142 5.65 -10.15 -5.15
CA ARG A 142 5.07 -10.96 -6.24
C ARG A 142 3.55 -10.80 -6.38
N LYS A 143 2.85 -10.30 -5.35
CA LYS A 143 1.40 -10.07 -5.36
C LYS A 143 1.01 -8.65 -5.79
N LEU A 144 1.99 -7.83 -6.13
CA LEU A 144 1.78 -6.49 -6.66
C LEU A 144 1.85 -6.52 -8.19
N TYR A 145 0.78 -6.04 -8.82
CA TYR A 145 0.67 -5.87 -10.26
C TYR A 145 0.50 -4.39 -10.57
N VAL A 146 1.35 -3.81 -11.43
CA VAL A 146 1.32 -2.37 -11.75
C VAL A 146 1.29 -2.17 -13.25
N TYR A 147 0.17 -1.63 -13.75
CA TYR A 147 -0.06 -1.37 -15.15
C TYR A 147 0.05 0.12 -15.47
N PRO A 148 0.68 0.49 -16.60
CA PRO A 148 0.83 1.88 -16.99
C PRO A 148 -0.51 2.51 -17.38
N GLY A 149 -1.38 1.77 -18.08
CA GLY A 149 -2.71 2.20 -18.52
C GLY A 149 -3.85 1.70 -17.63
N ALA A 150 -5.07 1.92 -18.08
CA ALA A 150 -6.31 1.59 -17.35
C ALA A 150 -6.63 0.08 -17.36
N LEU A 151 -6.09 -0.64 -18.34
CA LEU A 151 -6.46 -2.02 -18.67
C LEU A 151 -5.50 -3.03 -18.00
N HIS A 152 -6.04 -4.12 -17.41
CA HIS A 152 -5.25 -5.20 -16.79
C HIS A 152 -5.81 -6.61 -17.09
N PRO A 153 -5.00 -7.65 -17.32
CA PRO A 153 -5.47 -8.99 -17.74
C PRO A 153 -6.39 -9.75 -16.76
N HIS A 154 -6.62 -9.24 -15.55
CA HIS A 154 -7.23 -9.98 -14.43
C HIS A 154 -8.76 -9.90 -14.33
N TRP A 155 -9.51 -9.65 -15.41
CA TRP A 155 -10.96 -9.44 -15.35
C TRP A 155 -11.79 -10.62 -14.84
N GLY A 156 -11.33 -11.86 -15.01
CA GLY A 156 -12.05 -13.06 -14.57
C GLY A 156 -12.03 -13.31 -13.05
N ILE A 157 -11.51 -12.38 -12.25
CA ILE A 157 -11.33 -12.53 -10.81
C ILE A 157 -12.19 -11.47 -10.10
N PRO A 158 -12.91 -11.80 -9.01
CA PRO A 158 -13.65 -10.80 -8.24
C PRO A 158 -12.69 -9.77 -7.64
N GLN A 159 -12.93 -8.49 -7.94
CA GLN A 159 -12.06 -7.37 -7.57
C GLN A 159 -12.78 -6.41 -6.62
N VAL A 160 -12.06 -5.99 -5.58
CA VAL A 160 -12.48 -4.94 -4.67
C VAL A 160 -11.81 -3.63 -5.11
N VAL A 161 -12.62 -2.69 -5.60
CA VAL A 161 -12.13 -1.35 -5.95
C VAL A 161 -11.93 -0.56 -4.66
N VAL A 162 -10.72 -0.04 -4.44
CA VAL A 162 -10.44 0.80 -3.26
C VAL A 162 -10.96 2.21 -3.55
N PRO A 163 -12.03 2.67 -2.87
CA PRO A 163 -12.59 3.98 -3.16
C PRO A 163 -11.60 5.08 -2.79
N LYS A 164 -11.55 6.13 -3.63
CA LYS A 164 -10.87 7.37 -3.28
C LYS A 164 -11.57 7.96 -2.06
N LYS A 165 -10.85 8.21 -0.98
CA LYS A 165 -11.39 8.99 0.14
C LYS A 165 -11.87 10.33 -0.43
N ASN A 166 -13.17 10.60 -0.37
CA ASN A 166 -13.75 11.85 -0.84
C ASN A 166 -13.18 12.98 0.01
N VAL A 167 -12.23 13.72 -0.57
CA VAL A 167 -11.80 14.99 -0.04
C VAL A 167 -12.89 15.96 -0.47
N VAL A 168 -13.73 16.37 0.49
CA VAL A 168 -14.72 17.45 0.27
C VAL A 168 -13.98 18.61 -0.39
N LYS A 169 -14.43 18.99 -1.59
CA LYS A 169 -13.80 20.06 -2.38
C LYS A 169 -13.89 21.35 -1.56
N LYS A 170 -12.73 21.86 -1.12
CA LYS A 170 -12.64 23.21 -0.52
C LYS A 170 -12.95 24.33 -1.52
N GLU A 171 -13.08 24.00 -2.81
CA GLU A 171 -13.40 24.94 -3.90
C GLU A 171 -14.78 25.58 -3.67
N GLU A 172 -15.79 24.81 -3.22
CA GLU A 172 -17.15 25.34 -2.94
C GLU A 172 -17.20 26.29 -1.71
N GLN A 173 -16.23 26.22 -0.80
CA GLN A 173 -16.14 27.10 0.38
C GLN A 173 -15.40 28.41 0.11
N GLN A 174 -14.57 28.47 -0.94
CA GLN A 174 -13.88 29.69 -1.35
C GLN A 174 -14.84 30.62 -2.12
N ASP A 175 -15.72 30.04 -2.94
CA ASP A 175 -16.73 30.80 -3.67
C ASP A 175 -17.77 31.42 -2.72
N MET A 176 -18.32 30.65 -1.77
CA MET A 176 -19.26 31.20 -0.77
C MET A 176 -18.68 32.35 0.07
N LYS A 177 -17.37 32.31 0.38
CA LYS A 177 -16.68 33.38 1.11
C LYS A 177 -16.46 34.63 0.26
N ALA A 178 -16.32 34.48 -1.07
CA ALA A 178 -16.24 35.61 -2.00
C ALA A 178 -17.59 36.31 -2.20
N PHE A 179 -18.72 35.60 -2.03
CA PHE A 179 -20.08 36.16 -2.17
C PHE A 179 -20.68 36.72 -0.87
N THR A 180 -19.99 36.66 0.28
CA THR A 180 -20.50 37.12 1.59
C THR A 180 -19.88 38.45 2.05
N ILE A 181 -19.05 39.10 1.24
CA ILE A 181 -18.56 40.47 1.52
C ILE A 181 -19.44 41.46 0.76
N LEU A 182 -20.51 41.91 1.42
CA LEU A 182 -21.21 43.18 1.19
C LEU A 182 -21.45 43.82 2.55
#